data_AF-A0A7S0C285-F1
#
_entry.id   AF-A0A7S0C285-F1
#
_cell.length_a   1.000
_cell.length_b   1.000
_cell.length_c   1.000
_cell.angle_alpha   90.00
_cell.angle_beta   90.00
_cell.angle_gamma   90.00
#
_symmetry.space_group_name_H-M   'P 1'
#
loop_
_entity.id
_entity.type
_entity.pdbx_description
1 polymer ?
#
loop_
_entity_poly.entity_id
_entity_poly.type
_entity_poly.pdbx_seq_one_letter_code
_entity_poly.pdbx_strand_id
1 'polypeptide(L)'
;ETAEHPFFKRVWCVRHILNGNSPLLTRHAKRLIKKSNRGWPSLLNSCEGVRRSLLPFEAIIVSLSGVSNISANNVYAQKVYHFSEVNVGYQFAPMLFRNDEDYNSIVVDVDMINDVFQQRGGGGEPLEISI
;
A
#
# COMPACT_ATOMS: atom_id res chain seq x y z
N GLU A 1 -1.83 -7.07 -8.29
CA GLU A 1 -1.28 -8.27 -7.63
C GLU A 1 -2.42 -9.17 -7.19
N THR A 2 -2.16 -10.45 -7.04
CA THR A 2 -3.14 -11.47 -6.64
C THR A 2 -3.35 -11.43 -5.12
N ALA A 3 -4.52 -11.87 -4.65
CA ALA A 3 -4.84 -11.96 -3.21
C ALA A 3 -4.10 -13.12 -2.51
N GLU A 4 -3.44 -13.99 -3.29
CA GLU A 4 -2.69 -15.14 -2.83
C GLU A 4 -1.31 -15.13 -3.47
N HIS A 5 -0.30 -15.56 -2.71
CA HIS A 5 1.05 -15.74 -3.20
C HIS A 5 1.52 -17.17 -2.85
N PRO A 6 1.73 -18.06 -3.83
CA PRO A 6 1.98 -19.48 -3.58
C PRO A 6 3.29 -19.73 -2.81
N PHE A 7 4.21 -18.77 -2.83
CA PHE A 7 5.48 -18.90 -2.12
C PHE A 7 6.06 -17.57 -1.67
N PHE A 8 5.74 -17.15 -0.45
CA PHE A 8 6.29 -15.93 0.13
C PHE A 8 7.75 -16.15 0.55
N LYS A 9 8.68 -15.56 -0.18
CA LYS A 9 10.14 -15.76 0.01
C LYS A 9 10.90 -14.49 0.40
N ARG A 10 10.34 -13.31 0.12
CA ARG A 10 11.02 -12.01 0.23
C ARG A 10 10.06 -10.94 0.75
N VAL A 11 9.50 -10.13 -0.16
CA VAL A 11 8.59 -9.02 0.16
C VAL A 11 7.33 -9.16 -0.69
N TRP A 12 6.18 -8.79 -0.12
CA TRP A 12 4.90 -8.80 -0.82
C TRP A 12 4.21 -7.46 -0.62
N CYS A 13 4.06 -6.73 -1.72
CA CYS A 13 3.28 -5.50 -1.76
C CYS A 13 1.80 -5.85 -1.93
N VAL A 14 0.96 -5.39 -1.00
CA VAL A 14 -0.49 -5.54 -1.08
C VAL A 14 -1.09 -4.22 -1.53
N ARG A 15 -1.99 -4.26 -2.51
CA ARG A 15 -2.61 -3.07 -3.09
C ARG A 15 -4.13 -3.19 -3.15
N HIS A 16 -4.81 -2.20 -2.56
CA HIS A 16 -6.23 -1.99 -2.77
C HIS A 16 -6.46 -0.85 -3.77
N ILE A 17 -7.30 -1.08 -4.78
CA ILE A 17 -7.56 -0.09 -5.84
C ILE A 17 -8.72 0.82 -5.43
N LEU A 18 -8.46 2.13 -5.39
CA LEU A 18 -9.49 3.15 -5.17
C LEU A 18 -10.35 3.37 -6.44
N ASN A 19 -11.25 2.42 -6.71
CA ASN A 19 -12.23 2.50 -7.81
C ASN A 19 -13.65 2.75 -7.28
N GLY A 20 -14.65 2.83 -8.18
CA GLY A 20 -16.05 3.11 -7.82
C GLY A 20 -16.68 2.14 -6.81
N ASN A 21 -16.10 0.96 -6.61
CA ASN A 21 -16.56 -0.05 -5.65
C ASN A 21 -15.80 -0.01 -4.32
N SER A 22 -14.71 0.76 -4.23
CA SER A 22 -13.88 0.84 -3.02
C SER A 22 -14.71 1.29 -1.81
N PRO A 23 -14.70 0.57 -0.69
CA PRO A 23 -15.41 1.00 0.52
C PRO A 23 -14.79 2.26 1.14
N LEU A 24 -13.52 2.52 0.85
CA LEU A 24 -12.76 3.64 1.39
C LEU A 24 -13.15 5.00 0.78
N LEU A 25 -13.94 5.03 -0.29
CA LEU A 25 -14.23 6.27 -1.01
C LEU A 25 -15.57 6.89 -0.63
N THR A 26 -15.60 8.21 -0.54
CA THR A 26 -16.83 9.00 -0.38
C THR A 26 -17.77 8.78 -1.56
N ARG A 27 -19.08 8.97 -1.33
CA ARG A 27 -20.09 8.94 -2.40
C ARG A 27 -19.78 9.95 -3.50
N HIS A 28 -19.21 11.11 -3.15
CA HIS A 28 -18.82 12.14 -4.11
C HIS A 28 -17.70 11.66 -5.03
N ALA A 29 -16.60 11.13 -4.47
CA ALA A 29 -15.49 10.59 -5.25
C ALA A 29 -15.93 9.45 -6.18
N LYS A 30 -16.77 8.52 -5.70
CA LYS A 30 -17.34 7.44 -6.52
C LYS A 30 -18.12 7.95 -7.73
N ARG A 31 -18.92 9.02 -7.55
CA ARG A 31 -19.66 9.66 -8.65
C ARG A 31 -18.72 10.28 -9.68
N LEU A 32 -17.65 10.93 -9.24
CA LEU A 32 -16.66 11.52 -10.14
C LEU A 32 -15.94 10.43 -10.95
N ILE A 33 -15.49 9.35 -10.31
CA ILE A 33 -14.88 8.18 -11.00
C ILE A 33 -15.84 7.61 -12.06
N LYS A 34 -17.14 7.50 -11.74
CA LYS A 34 -18.16 7.01 -12.69
C LYS A 34 -18.28 7.94 -13.91
N LYS A 35 -18.15 9.26 -13.72
CA LYS A 35 -18.18 10.26 -14.81
C LYS A 35 -16.90 10.26 -15.64
N SER A 36 -15.75 10.01 -15.04
CA SER A 36 -14.43 9.98 -15.69
C SER A 36 -14.13 8.67 -16.45
N ASN A 37 -15.15 8.05 -17.05
CA ASN A 37 -15.04 6.78 -17.77
C ASN A 37 -14.32 5.67 -16.98
N ARG A 38 -14.59 5.56 -15.67
CA ARG A 38 -13.98 4.60 -14.71
C ARG A 38 -12.50 4.84 -14.38
N GLY A 39 -11.90 5.95 -14.82
CA GLY A 39 -10.56 6.39 -14.39
C GLY A 39 -10.58 7.23 -13.11
N TRP A 40 -9.41 7.41 -12.49
CA TRP A 40 -9.24 8.39 -11.41
C TRP A 40 -9.39 9.81 -11.98
N PRO A 41 -10.30 10.65 -11.45
CA PRO A 41 -10.51 12.00 -11.96
C PRO A 41 -9.26 12.88 -11.79
N SER A 42 -8.86 13.59 -12.85
CA SER A 42 -7.70 14.51 -12.82
C SER A 42 -7.83 15.60 -11.76
N LEU A 43 -9.06 16.06 -11.48
CA LEU A 43 -9.35 17.04 -10.43
C LEU A 43 -9.06 16.53 -9.01
N LEU A 44 -8.99 15.20 -8.82
CA LEU A 44 -8.64 14.56 -7.56
C LEU A 44 -7.17 14.10 -7.54
N ASN A 45 -6.37 14.46 -8.54
CA ASN A 45 -4.98 14.01 -8.69
C ASN A 45 -4.00 14.90 -7.91
N SER A 46 -4.34 15.19 -6.65
CA SER A 46 -3.45 15.81 -5.66
C SER A 46 -3.58 15.06 -4.34
N CYS A 47 -2.59 15.19 -3.44
CA CYS A 47 -2.64 14.53 -2.14
C CYS A 47 -3.88 14.99 -1.34
N GLU A 48 -4.23 16.29 -1.37
CA GLU A 48 -5.44 16.80 -0.73
C GLU A 48 -6.71 16.28 -1.40
N GLY A 49 -6.71 16.17 -2.73
CA GLY A 49 -7.82 15.63 -3.51
C GLY A 49 -8.10 14.16 -3.16
N VAL A 50 -7.04 13.36 -3.06
CA VAL A 50 -7.12 11.96 -2.61
C VAL A 50 -7.60 11.89 -1.16
N ARG A 51 -7.00 12.65 -0.24
CA ARG A 51 -7.40 12.65 1.19
C ARG A 51 -8.87 13.00 1.40
N ARG A 52 -9.36 14.06 0.75
CA ARG A 52 -10.79 14.44 0.80
C ARG A 52 -11.72 13.42 0.15
N SER A 53 -11.18 12.54 -0.70
CA SER A 53 -11.93 11.47 -1.34
C SER A 53 -12.10 10.24 -0.45
N LEU A 54 -11.30 10.12 0.62
CA LEU A 54 -11.38 9.02 1.57
C LEU A 54 -12.48 9.26 2.62
N LEU A 55 -13.18 8.19 2.99
CA LEU A 55 -14.02 8.16 4.18
C LEU A 55 -13.14 7.89 5.40
N PRO A 56 -13.32 8.61 6.52
CA PRO A 56 -12.73 8.22 7.79
C PRO A 56 -13.17 6.80 8.13
N PHE A 57 -12.21 5.97 8.53
CA PHE A 57 -12.45 4.60 8.97
C PHE A 57 -11.77 4.38 10.32
N GLU A 58 -12.29 3.44 11.09
CA GLU A 58 -11.69 3.07 12.37
C GLU A 58 -10.39 2.29 12.14
N ALA A 59 -10.46 1.24 11.31
CA ALA A 59 -9.33 0.37 11.02
C ALA A 59 -9.37 -0.26 9.62
N ILE A 60 -8.20 -0.45 9.05
CA ILE A 60 -7.91 -1.44 8.01
C ILE A 60 -7.16 -2.58 8.69
N ILE A 61 -7.75 -3.78 8.65
CA ILE A 61 -7.15 -4.97 9.26
C ILE A 61 -6.52 -5.79 8.13
N VAL A 62 -5.20 -5.94 8.16
CA VAL A 62 -4.46 -6.80 7.26
C VAL A 62 -4.17 -8.11 7.99
N SER A 63 -4.69 -9.20 7.45
CA SER A 63 -4.48 -10.55 7.97
C SER A 63 -3.72 -11.38 6.95
N LEU A 64 -2.66 -12.04 7.38
CA LEU A 64 -1.87 -12.95 6.58
C LEU A 64 -1.89 -14.34 7.23
N SER A 65 -2.22 -15.35 6.46
CA SER A 65 -2.14 -16.75 6.86
C SER A 65 -1.29 -17.54 5.86
N GLY A 66 -0.56 -18.53 6.35
CA GLY A 66 0.23 -19.40 5.49
C GLY A 66 0.65 -20.68 6.20
N VAL A 67 1.43 -21.52 5.51
CA VAL A 67 2.02 -22.74 6.07
C VAL A 67 3.51 -22.51 6.27
N SER A 68 4.01 -22.77 7.48
CA SER A 68 5.43 -22.69 7.80
C SER A 68 6.19 -23.83 7.12
N ASN A 69 7.20 -23.49 6.32
CA ASN A 69 8.05 -24.50 5.66
C ASN A 69 8.89 -25.33 6.66
N ILE A 70 9.15 -24.80 7.86
CA ILE A 70 9.98 -25.48 8.88
C ILE A 70 9.16 -26.51 9.65
N SER A 71 7.90 -26.20 9.97
CA SER A 71 7.08 -26.98 10.89
C SER A 71 5.86 -27.64 10.25
N ALA A 72 5.57 -27.34 8.98
CA ALA A 72 4.34 -27.71 8.29
C ALA A 72 3.04 -27.24 8.99
N ASN A 73 3.14 -26.32 9.96
CA ASN A 73 2.00 -25.77 10.69
C ASN A 73 1.44 -24.53 10.01
N ASN A 74 0.13 -24.30 10.18
CA ASN A 74 -0.51 -23.04 9.82
C ASN A 74 -0.01 -21.92 10.73
N VAL A 75 0.42 -20.81 10.14
CA VAL A 75 0.84 -19.59 10.83
C VAL A 75 -0.09 -18.44 10.45
N TYR A 76 -0.26 -17.50 11.38
CA TYR A 76 -1.13 -16.34 11.22
C TYR A 76 -0.46 -15.09 11.77
N ALA A 77 -0.59 -13.98 11.05
CA ALA A 77 -0.16 -12.66 11.48
C ALA A 77 -1.22 -11.63 11.12
N GLN A 78 -1.35 -10.60 11.95
CA GLN A 78 -2.29 -9.51 11.74
C GLN A 78 -1.65 -8.16 12.06
N LYS A 79 -1.98 -7.15 11.26
CA LYS A 79 -1.66 -5.75 11.55
C LYS A 79 -2.91 -4.90 11.34
N VAL A 80 -3.14 -4.00 12.28
CA VAL A 80 -4.22 -3.02 12.24
C VAL A 80 -3.62 -1.67 11.87
N TYR A 81 -4.25 -0.99 10.92
CA TYR A 81 -3.90 0.37 10.50
C TYR A 81 -5.10 1.30 10.72
N HIS A 82 -4.88 2.41 11.39
CA HIS A 82 -5.89 3.45 11.60
C HIS A 82 -5.86 4.50 10.49
N PHE A 83 -6.92 5.31 10.39
CA PHE A 83 -7.01 6.36 9.36
C PHE A 83 -5.88 7.40 9.45
N SER A 84 -5.40 7.68 10.67
CA SER A 84 -4.27 8.59 10.93
C SER A 84 -2.93 8.04 10.44
N GLU A 85 -2.78 6.72 10.33
CA GLU A 85 -1.53 6.07 9.89
C GLU A 85 -1.42 5.98 8.36
N VAL A 86 -2.46 6.37 7.62
CA VAL A 86 -2.42 6.40 6.16
C VAL A 86 -1.70 7.65 5.70
N ASN A 87 -0.62 7.51 4.95
CA ASN A 87 0.09 8.61 4.30
C ASN A 87 -0.30 8.70 2.83
N VAL A 88 -0.82 9.86 2.38
CA VAL A 88 -1.22 10.07 0.99
C VAL A 88 -0.11 10.76 0.21
N GLY A 89 0.14 10.26 -1.00
CA GLY A 89 1.13 10.85 -1.91
C GLY A 89 2.53 10.22 -1.84
N TYR A 90 2.63 9.03 -1.27
CA TYR A 90 3.88 8.32 -1.06
C TYR A 90 3.88 6.94 -1.72
N GLN A 91 5.08 6.46 -2.05
CA GLN A 91 5.34 5.10 -2.51
C GLN A 91 6.48 4.51 -1.67
N PHE A 92 6.39 3.20 -1.36
CA PHE A 92 7.46 2.47 -0.69
C PHE A 92 8.76 2.50 -1.50
N ALA A 93 9.87 2.70 -0.80
CA ALA A 93 11.21 2.58 -1.35
C ALA A 93 11.46 1.14 -1.84
N PRO A 94 12.21 0.94 -2.94
CA PRO A 94 12.57 -0.39 -3.37
C PRO A 94 13.45 -1.08 -2.31
N MET A 95 13.04 -2.28 -1.87
CA MET A 95 13.79 -3.07 -0.88
C MET A 95 14.65 -4.18 -1.51
N LEU A 96 14.54 -4.38 -2.82
CA LEU A 96 15.21 -5.46 -3.55
C LEU A 96 16.42 -4.92 -4.29
N PHE A 97 17.59 -5.43 -3.94
CA PHE A 97 18.85 -5.03 -4.52
C PHE A 97 19.58 -6.25 -5.09
N ARG A 98 20.41 -6.02 -6.10
CA ARG A 98 21.39 -7.02 -6.52
C ARG A 98 22.55 -6.97 -5.55
N ASN A 99 23.08 -8.14 -5.20
CA ASN A 99 24.30 -8.21 -4.42
C ASN A 99 25.48 -7.78 -5.31
N ASP A 100 26.33 -6.90 -4.78
CA ASP A 100 27.50 -6.39 -5.50
C ASP A 100 28.62 -7.43 -5.62
N GLU A 101 28.68 -8.40 -4.69
CA GLU A 101 29.69 -9.47 -4.71
C GLU A 101 29.27 -10.67 -5.57
N ASP A 102 27.96 -10.95 -5.65
CA ASP A 102 27.38 -12.00 -6.49
C ASP A 102 26.17 -11.47 -7.24
N TYR A 103 26.41 -11.00 -8.47
CA TYR A 103 25.40 -10.43 -9.37
C TYR A 103 24.20 -11.36 -9.65
N ASN A 104 24.29 -12.66 -9.34
CA ASN A 104 23.20 -13.61 -9.51
C ASN A 104 22.32 -13.77 -8.25
N SER A 105 22.65 -13.06 -7.17
CA SER A 105 21.91 -13.07 -5.92
C SER A 105 21.15 -11.75 -5.69
N ILE A 106 19.98 -11.87 -5.07
CA ILE A 106 19.09 -10.74 -4.72
C ILE A 106 19.03 -10.65 -3.20
N VAL A 107 19.33 -9.46 -2.69
CA VAL A 107 19.27 -9.13 -1.27
C VAL A 107 17.98 -8.35 -0.99
N VAL A 108 17.40 -8.60 0.19
CA VAL A 108 16.30 -7.80 0.73
C VAL A 108 16.89 -6.92 1.82
N ASP A 109 16.81 -5.60 1.66
CA ASP A 109 17.11 -4.66 2.73
C ASP A 109 15.86 -4.46 3.58
N VAL A 110 15.87 -5.00 4.81
CA VAL A 110 14.72 -4.97 5.72
C VAL A 110 14.63 -3.64 6.45
N ASP A 111 15.72 -2.89 6.56
CA ASP A 111 15.72 -1.60 7.25
C ASP A 111 14.88 -0.57 6.48
N MET A 112 14.76 -0.76 5.16
CA MET A 112 13.94 0.06 4.27
C MET A 112 12.44 -0.29 4.27
N ILE A 113 11.97 -1.18 5.15
CA ILE A 113 10.58 -1.69 5.10
C ILE A 113 9.51 -0.60 5.30
N ASN A 114 9.86 0.46 6.03
CA ASN A 114 8.97 1.60 6.27
C ASN A 114 9.36 2.84 5.45
N ASP A 115 10.43 2.75 4.65
CA ASP A 115 10.91 3.89 3.88
C ASP A 115 9.97 4.19 2.72
N VAL A 116 9.66 5.47 2.58
CA VAL A 116 8.79 5.97 1.52
C VAL A 116 9.39 7.21 0.87
N PHE A 117 9.08 7.41 -0.40
CA PHE A 117 9.39 8.63 -1.13
C PHE A 117 8.12 9.21 -1.76
N GLN A 118 8.12 10.53 -1.94
CA GLN A 118 6.98 11.24 -2.51
C GLN A 118 6.75 10.83 -3.97
N GLN A 119 5.50 10.53 -4.33
CA GLN A 119 5.12 10.19 -5.69
C GLN A 119 5.14 11.43 -6.60
N ARG A 120 5.42 11.24 -7.91
CA ARG A 120 5.44 12.33 -8.89
C ARG A 120 4.02 12.84 -9.19
N GLY A 121 3.89 14.15 -9.38
CA GLY A 121 2.70 14.81 -9.95
C GLY A 121 1.67 15.33 -8.95
N GLY A 122 1.35 14.57 -7.89
CA GLY A 122 0.24 14.88 -6.98
C GLY A 122 0.61 15.52 -5.63
N GLY A 123 1.91 15.63 -5.31
CA GLY A 123 2.33 16.05 -3.97
C GLY A 123 2.26 14.91 -2.94
N GLY A 124 2.84 15.15 -1.75
CA GLY A 124 2.74 14.31 -0.56
C GLY A 124 2.22 15.12 0.61
N GLU A 125 1.44 14.50 1.49
CA GLU A 125 1.06 15.13 2.75
C GLU A 125 2.25 15.21 3.72
N PRO A 126 2.24 16.11 4.71
CA PRO A 126 3.27 16.10 5.75
C PRO A 126 3.33 14.73 6.44
N LEU A 127 4.52 14.12 6.48
CA LEU A 127 4.74 12.92 7.26
C LEU A 127 4.85 13.31 8.73
N GLU A 128 4.03 12.71 9.58
CA GLU A 128 4.29 12.75 11.02
C GLU A 128 5.50 11.85 11.28
N ILE A 129 6.68 12.45 11.38
CA ILE A 129 7.88 11.77 11.85
C ILE A 129 7.66 11.53 13.34
N SER A 130 7.12 10.36 13.68
CA SER A 130 7.15 9.87 15.04
C SER A 130 8.62 9.50 15.32
N ILE A 131 9.31 10.36 16.07
CA ILE A 131 10.67 10.13 16.60
C ILE A 131 10.61 9.03 17.66
#